data_AF-A0A9N8X1I3-F1
#
_entry.id   AF-A0A9N8X1I3-F1
#
_cell.length_a   1.000
_cell.length_b   1.000
_cell.length_c   1.000
_cell.angle_alpha   90.00
_cell.angle_beta   90.00
_cell.angle_gamma   90.00
#
_symmetry.space_group_name_H-M   'P 1'
#
loop_
_entity.id
_entity.type
_entity.pdbx_description
1 polymer ?
#
loop_
_entity_poly.entity_id
_entity_poly.type
_entity_poly.pdbx_seq_one_letter_code
_entity_poly.pdbx_strand_id
1 'polypeptide(L)'
;MDLSIVDPAVIEARGKYATVNGEYKRLMSVMQGFAQDACDALRHGLNETSNLEWAIERFQNAEHLANSLQSYAKTVADLKAQKDELYQLAWGK
;
A
#
# COMPACT_ATOMS: atom_id res chain seq x y z
N MET A 1 16.39 -0.37 -27.87
CA MET A 1 17.03 0.88 -27.39
C MET A 1 18.48 0.53 -27.15
N ASP A 2 19.40 1.21 -27.82
CA ASP A 2 20.83 1.02 -27.59
C ASP A 2 21.20 1.70 -26.27
N LEU A 3 21.65 0.91 -25.29
CA LEU A 3 21.98 1.40 -23.93
C LEU A 3 23.28 2.19 -23.90
N SER A 4 24.10 2.15 -24.97
CA SER A 4 25.32 2.95 -25.08
C SER A 4 25.05 4.45 -25.27
N ILE A 5 23.81 4.82 -25.58
CA ILE A 5 23.38 6.20 -25.86
C ILE A 5 22.60 6.80 -24.67
N VAL A 6 22.31 6.01 -23.63
CA VAL A 6 21.53 6.43 -22.46
C VAL A 6 22.50 6.67 -21.29
N ASP A 7 22.38 7.80 -20.62
CA ASP A 7 23.18 8.13 -19.43
C ASP A 7 23.08 6.99 -18.40
N PRO A 8 24.21 6.43 -17.91
CA PRO A 8 24.22 5.42 -16.86
C PRO A 8 23.40 5.79 -15.63
N ALA A 9 23.36 7.07 -15.24
CA ALA A 9 22.56 7.56 -14.12
C ALA A 9 21.05 7.37 -14.37
N VAL A 10 20.59 7.54 -15.62
CA VAL A 10 19.19 7.30 -16.02
C VAL A 10 18.87 5.80 -15.95
N ILE A 11 19.80 4.93 -16.38
CA ILE A 11 19.62 3.47 -16.29
C ILE A 11 19.51 3.04 -14.82
N GLU A 12 20.38 3.56 -13.95
CA GLU A 12 20.35 3.27 -12.52
C GLU A 12 19.05 3.76 -11.87
N ALA A 13 18.61 4.99 -12.18
CA ALA A 13 17.36 5.55 -11.68
C ALA A 13 16.15 4.68 -12.07
N ARG A 14 16.12 4.15 -13.30
CA ARG A 14 15.06 3.21 -13.76
C ARG A 14 15.06 1.91 -12.98
N GLY A 15 16.24 1.34 -12.71
CA GLY A 15 16.37 0.12 -11.92
C GLY A 15 15.83 0.32 -10.49
N LYS A 16 16.25 1.41 -9.83
CA LYS A 16 15.75 1.77 -8.49
C LYS A 16 14.23 2.03 -8.51
N TYR A 17 13.74 2.75 -9.51
CA TYR A 17 12.30 3.01 -9.67
C TYR A 17 11.51 1.71 -9.74
N ALA A 18 11.95 0.74 -10.54
CA ALA A 18 11.25 -0.53 -10.69
C ALA A 18 11.10 -1.27 -9.35
N THR A 19 12.16 -1.32 -8.55
CA THR A 19 12.15 -1.93 -7.22
C THR A 19 11.21 -1.19 -6.27
N VAL A 20 11.35 0.13 -6.13
CA VAL A 20 10.53 0.93 -5.20
C VAL A 20 9.06 0.90 -5.60
N ASN A 21 8.75 0.99 -6.90
CA ASN A 21 7.38 0.90 -7.41
C ASN A 21 6.78 -0.50 -7.17
N GLY A 22 7.58 -1.56 -7.25
CA GLY A 22 7.17 -2.92 -6.91
C GLY A 22 6.74 -3.02 -5.44
N GLU A 23 7.59 -2.57 -4.52
CA GLU A 23 7.28 -2.57 -3.08
C GLU A 23 6.08 -1.68 -2.75
N TYR A 24 5.99 -0.50 -3.37
CA TYR A 24 4.84 0.39 -3.23
C TYR A 24 3.54 -0.33 -3.60
N LYS A 25 3.49 -0.97 -4.77
CA LYS A 25 2.30 -1.70 -5.23
C LYS A 25 1.97 -2.88 -4.32
N ARG A 26 2.98 -3.63 -3.87
CA ARG A 26 2.80 -4.75 -2.94
C ARG A 26 2.14 -4.27 -1.65
N LEU A 27 2.65 -3.19 -1.06
CA LEU A 27 2.13 -2.65 0.19
C LEU A 27 0.72 -2.05 0.02
N MET A 28 0.47 -1.35 -1.07
CA MET A 28 -0.88 -0.87 -1.42
C MET A 28 -1.89 -2.02 -1.53
N SER A 29 -1.48 -3.15 -2.13
CA SER A 29 -2.34 -4.34 -2.23
C SER A 29 -2.65 -4.95 -0.86
N VAL A 30 -1.68 -5.01 0.04
CA VAL A 30 -1.89 -5.48 1.43
C VAL A 30 -2.85 -4.55 2.17
N MET A 31 -2.64 -3.23 2.06
CA MET A 31 -3.53 -2.25 2.68
C MET A 31 -4.96 -2.34 2.11
N GLN A 32 -5.11 -2.56 0.81
CA GLN A 32 -6.44 -2.77 0.23
C GLN A 32 -7.13 -4.00 0.82
N GLY A 33 -6.40 -5.11 1.00
CA GLY A 33 -6.92 -6.32 1.66
C GLY A 33 -7.42 -6.04 3.07
N PHE A 34 -6.60 -5.40 3.91
CA PHE A 34 -7.02 -5.04 5.28
C PHE A 34 -8.21 -4.09 5.32
N ALA A 35 -8.29 -3.13 4.39
CA ALA A 35 -9.46 -2.25 4.31
C ALA A 35 -10.74 -3.02 3.94
N GLN A 36 -10.64 -3.98 3.01
CA GLN A 36 -11.75 -4.85 2.66
C GLN A 36 -12.18 -5.72 3.84
N ASP A 37 -11.24 -6.40 4.49
CA ASP A 37 -11.50 -7.26 5.64
C ASP A 37 -12.11 -6.47 6.82
N ALA A 38 -11.66 -5.23 7.05
CA ALA A 38 -12.23 -4.36 8.07
C ALA A 38 -13.68 -3.98 7.75
N CYS A 39 -13.94 -3.55 6.51
CA CYS A 39 -15.30 -3.25 6.05
C CYS A 39 -16.22 -4.47 6.12
N ASP A 40 -15.73 -5.66 5.78
CA ASP A 40 -16.49 -6.89 5.90
C ASP A 40 -16.78 -7.25 7.35
N ALA A 41 -15.82 -7.10 8.25
CA ALA A 41 -16.05 -7.28 9.69
C ALA A 41 -17.13 -6.33 10.20
N LEU A 42 -17.07 -5.04 9.86
CA LEU A 42 -18.12 -4.07 10.21
C LEU A 42 -19.49 -4.47 9.64
N ARG A 43 -19.56 -4.83 8.35
CA ARG A 43 -20.78 -5.29 7.70
C ARG A 43 -21.38 -6.50 8.41
N HIS A 44 -20.54 -7.45 8.77
CA HIS A 44 -20.93 -8.64 9.50
C HIS A 44 -21.48 -8.28 10.89
N GLY A 45 -20.72 -7.52 11.69
CA GLY A 45 -21.14 -7.10 13.03
C GLY A 45 -22.44 -6.29 13.06
N LEU A 46 -22.66 -5.40 12.07
CA LEU A 46 -23.89 -4.62 11.94
C LEU A 46 -25.11 -5.46 11.54
N ASN A 47 -24.90 -6.56 10.81
CA ASN A 47 -25.97 -7.46 10.41
C ASN A 47 -26.32 -8.50 11.48
N GLU A 48 -25.50 -8.65 12.52
CA GLU A 48 -25.76 -9.58 13.61
C GLU A 48 -26.62 -8.93 14.68
N THR A 49 -27.90 -9.31 14.71
CA THR A 49 -28.90 -8.77 15.63
C THR A 49 -29.18 -9.67 16.83
N SER A 50 -28.64 -10.90 16.84
CA SER A 50 -28.98 -11.92 17.83
C SER A 50 -27.81 -12.34 18.72
N ASN A 51 -26.58 -12.06 18.30
CA ASN A 51 -25.37 -12.37 19.06
C ASN A 51 -24.48 -11.12 19.23
N LEU A 52 -24.67 -10.42 20.35
CA LEU A 52 -23.92 -9.21 20.68
C LEU A 52 -22.41 -9.47 20.84
N GLU A 53 -22.02 -10.60 21.42
CA GLU A 53 -20.62 -10.95 21.65
C GLU A 53 -19.88 -11.13 20.32
N TRP A 54 -20.50 -11.84 19.38
CA TRP A 54 -19.96 -12.00 18.03
C TRP A 54 -19.85 -10.66 17.29
N ALA A 55 -20.85 -9.78 17.42
CA ALA A 55 -20.80 -8.45 16.81
C ALA A 55 -19.65 -7.60 17.37
N ILE A 56 -19.42 -7.64 18.69
CA ILE A 56 -18.32 -6.93 19.36
C ILE A 56 -16.96 -7.42 18.83
N GLU A 57 -16.76 -8.73 18.72
CA GLU A 57 -15.51 -9.30 18.20
C GLU A 57 -15.20 -8.78 16.79
N ARG A 58 -16.22 -8.65 15.93
CA ARG A 58 -16.05 -8.10 14.58
C ARG A 58 -15.66 -6.62 14.58
N PHE A 59 -16.24 -5.82 15.47
CA PHE A 59 -15.86 -4.41 15.61
C PHE A 59 -14.42 -4.25 16.10
N GLN A 60 -14.00 -5.08 17.07
CA GLN A 60 -12.61 -5.11 17.53
C GLN A 60 -11.64 -5.53 16.43
N ASN A 61 -12.00 -6.52 15.61
CA ASN A 61 -11.19 -6.92 14.47
C ASN A 61 -11.06 -5.79 13.43
N ALA A 62 -12.16 -5.09 13.13
CA ALA A 62 -12.14 -3.94 12.21
C ALA A 62 -11.22 -2.81 12.74
N GLU A 63 -11.28 -2.52 14.05
CA GLU A 63 -10.39 -1.55 14.69
C GLU A 63 -8.92 -1.98 14.61
N HIS A 64 -8.61 -3.25 14.86
CA HIS A 64 -7.26 -3.80 14.75
C HIS A 64 -6.69 -3.66 13.33
N LEU A 65 -7.50 -3.95 12.32
CA LEU A 65 -7.14 -3.80 10.91
C LEU A 65 -6.94 -2.32 10.53
N ALA A 66 -7.79 -1.41 11.02
CA ALA A 66 -7.63 0.03 10.82
C ALA A 66 -6.33 0.57 11.44
N ASN A 67 -5.95 0.09 12.64
CA ASN A 67 -4.68 0.43 13.27
C ASN A 67 -3.49 -0.12 12.48
N SER A 68 -3.60 -1.33 11.93
CA SER A 68 -2.60 -1.90 11.04
C SER A 68 -2.41 -1.05 9.78
N LEU A 69 -3.49 -0.55 9.16
CA LEU A 69 -3.41 0.37 8.03
C LEU A 69 -2.66 1.66 8.38
N GLN A 70 -2.90 2.23 9.56
CA GLN A 70 -2.22 3.44 10.00
C GLN A 70 -0.70 3.21 10.12
N SER A 71 -0.27 2.03 10.57
CA SER A 71 1.15 1.69 10.67
C SER A 71 1.86 1.65 9.31
N TYR A 72 1.16 1.23 8.25
CA TYR A 72 1.72 1.16 6.89
C TYR A 72 1.63 2.47 6.13
N ALA A 73 0.77 3.40 6.56
CA ALA A 73 0.52 4.66 5.86
C ALA A 73 1.80 5.48 5.66
N LYS A 74 2.67 5.54 6.69
CA LYS A 74 3.97 6.24 6.58
C LYS A 74 4.87 5.58 5.54
N THR A 75 5.04 4.26 5.60
CA THR A 75 5.88 3.51 4.66
C THR A 75 5.38 3.66 3.21
N VAL A 76 4.07 3.62 2.99
CA VAL A 76 3.50 3.85 1.65
C VAL A 76 3.77 5.27 1.16
N ALA A 77 3.64 6.28 2.01
CA ALA A 77 3.93 7.67 1.66
C ALA A 77 5.41 7.84 1.28
N ASP A 78 6.31 7.25 2.06
CA ASP A 78 7.76 7.30 1.81
C ASP A 78 8.12 6.59 0.49
N LEU A 79 7.58 5.38 0.24
CA LEU A 79 7.76 4.65 -1.03
C LEU A 79 7.20 5.42 -2.22
N LYS A 80 6.06 6.10 -2.05
CA LYS A 80 5.47 6.95 -3.09
C LYS A 80 6.36 8.15 -3.40
N ALA A 81 6.87 8.84 -2.39
CA ALA A 81 7.78 9.97 -2.59
C ALA A 81 9.05 9.52 -3.35
N GLN A 82 9.67 8.43 -2.90
CA GLN A 82 10.87 7.87 -3.54
C GLN A 82 10.62 7.45 -4.99
N LYS A 83 9.52 6.73 -5.28
CA LYS A 83 9.23 6.33 -6.67
C LYS A 83 8.95 7.54 -7.56
N ASP A 84 8.29 8.57 -7.04
CA ASP A 84 7.94 9.75 -7.83
C ASP A 84 9.20 10.57 -8.14
N GLU A 85 10.14 10.70 -7.20
CA GLU A 85 11.46 11.30 -7.43
C GLU A 85 12.28 10.51 -8.47
N LEU A 86 12.39 9.19 -8.30
CA LEU A 86 13.12 8.33 -9.25
C LEU A 86 12.50 8.37 -10.65
N TYR A 87 11.18 8.52 -10.75
CA TYR A 87 10.52 8.70 -12.03
C TYR A 87 10.96 10.00 -12.73
N GLN A 88 11.06 11.12 -11.99
CA GLN A 88 11.55 12.37 -12.54
C GLN A 88 13.02 12.26 -12.98
N LEU A 89 13.87 11.55 -12.23
CA LEU A 89 15.27 11.35 -12.63
C LEU A 89 15.41 10.46 -13.88
N ALA A 90 14.51 9.49 -14.06
CA ALA A 90 14.60 8.50 -15.14
C ALA A 90 13.86 8.89 -16.44
N TRP A 91 12.84 9.74 -16.34
CA TRP A 91 11.96 10.14 -17.44
C TRP A 91 11.47 11.60 -17.37
N GLY A 92 11.79 12.35 -16.31
CA GLY A 92 11.55 13.79 -16.24
C GLY A 92 12.45 14.50 -17.26
N LYS A 93 11.88 15.47 -17.96
CA LYS A 93 12.56 16.21 -19.04
C LYS A 93 13.64 17.12 -18.50
#